data_AF-A0A382LGZ7-F1
#
_entry.id   AF-A0A382LGZ7-F1
#
_cell.length_a   1.000
_cell.length_b   1.000
_cell.length_c   1.000
_cell.angle_alpha   90.00
_cell.angle_beta   90.00
_cell.angle_gamma   90.00
#
_symmetry.space_group_name_H-M   'P 1'
#
loop_
_entity.id
_entity.type
_entity.pdbx_description
1 polymer ?
#
loop_
_entity_poly.entity_id
_entity_poly.type
_entity_poly.pdbx_seq_one_letter_code
_entity_poly.pdbx_strand_id
1 'polypeptide(L)' 'ASHNLVVLRTPPGSAHVVGSAVDRASLDGVIGTVAGDDTLFVVAAATTTGDEVAATLRALAGL' A
#
# COMPACT_ATOMS: atom_id res chain seq x y z
N ALA A 1 -2.81 15.52 4.29
CA ALA A 1 -2.58 14.19 3.69
C ALA A 1 -1.22 14.21 3.00
N SER A 2 -0.50 13.08 2.97
CA SER A 2 0.63 12.95 2.05
C SER A 2 0.06 12.76 0.65
N HIS A 3 0.54 13.50 -0.35
CA HIS A 3 0.02 13.40 -1.71
C HIS A 3 0.27 12.02 -2.34
N ASN A 4 1.36 11.35 -1.96
CA ASN A 4 1.85 10.13 -2.60
C ASN A 4 2.17 8.98 -1.64
N LEU A 5 1.93 9.11 -0.34
CA LEU A 5 2.13 8.02 0.62
C LEU A 5 0.80 7.49 1.14
N VAL A 6 0.63 6.18 1.03
CA VAL A 6 -0.45 5.44 1.69
C VAL A 6 0.14 4.67 2.86
N VAL A 7 -0.49 4.79 4.01
CA VAL A 7 -0.13 4.06 5.23
C VAL A 7 -1.15 2.94 5.44
N LEU A 8 -0.69 1.69 5.43
CA LEU A 8 -1.52 0.54 5.74
C LEU A 8 -1.22 0.06 7.16
N ARG A 9 -2.28 -0.22 7.92
CA ARG A 9 -2.18 -0.90 9.22
C ARG A 9 -2.54 -2.37 9.05
N THR A 10 -1.80 -3.20 9.75
CA THR A 10 -1.92 -4.66 9.76
C THR A 10 -1.91 -5.14 11.21
N PRO A 11 -2.32 -6.39 11.49
CA PRO A 11 -2.06 -7.00 12.79
C PRO A 11 -0.55 -7.00 13.11
N PRO A 12 -0.15 -7.05 14.39
CA PRO A 12 1.25 -7.14 14.79
C PRO A 12 2.02 -8.25 14.05
N GLY A 13 3.25 -7.96 13.63
CA GLY A 13 4.11 -8.89 12.88
C GLY A 13 3.66 -9.24 11.45
N SER A 14 2.59 -8.63 10.93
CA SER A 14 1.98 -9.03 9.66
C SER A 14 2.31 -8.12 8.47
N ALA A 15 2.96 -6.98 8.70
CA ALA A 15 3.18 -5.99 7.63
C ALA A 15 4.01 -6.55 6.47
N HIS A 16 4.99 -7.42 6.74
CA HIS A 16 5.81 -8.03 5.69
C HIS A 16 5.01 -8.96 4.75
N VAL A 17 4.07 -9.74 5.29
CA VAL A 17 3.21 -10.63 4.48
C VAL A 17 2.28 -9.81 3.61
N VAL A 18 1.69 -8.74 4.17
CA VAL A 18 0.83 -7.81 3.43
C VAL A 18 1.62 -7.07 2.36
N GLY A 19 2.81 -6.53 2.68
CA GLY A 19 3.69 -5.90 1.70
C GLY A 19 4.03 -6.84 0.55
N SER A 20 4.39 -8.08 0.86
CA SER A 20 4.65 -9.12 -0.15
C SER A 20 3.43 -9.41 -1.04
N ALA A 21 2.20 -9.33 -0.51
CA ALA A 21 0.98 -9.46 -1.30
C ALA A 21 0.76 -8.25 -2.21
N VAL A 22 1.00 -7.03 -1.71
CA VAL A 22 0.89 -5.79 -2.50
C VAL A 22 1.92 -5.78 -3.64
N ASP A 23 3.17 -6.13 -3.38
CA ASP A 23 4.23 -6.17 -4.40
C ASP A 23 3.89 -7.18 -5.51
N ARG A 24 3.39 -8.37 -5.13
CA ARG A 24 2.96 -9.39 -6.10
C ARG A 24 1.73 -9.00 -6.91
N ALA A 25 0.89 -8.11 -6.40
CA ALA A 25 -0.29 -7.63 -7.12
C ALA A 25 0.09 -6.70 -8.29
N SER A 26 1.34 -6.19 -8.33
CA SER A 26 1.86 -5.35 -9.42
C SER A 26 0.91 -4.21 -9.78
N LEU A 27 0.48 -3.46 -8.76
CA LEU A 27 -0.51 -2.41 -8.89
C LEU A 27 0.02 -1.26 -9.75
N ASP A 28 -0.72 -0.91 -10.80
CA ASP A 28 -0.40 0.25 -11.61
C ASP A 28 -0.37 1.53 -10.76
N GLY A 29 0.65 2.35 -11.00
CA GLY A 29 0.84 3.60 -10.26
C GLY A 29 1.44 3.43 -8.86
N VAL A 30 1.88 2.24 -8.46
CA VAL A 30 2.70 2.03 -7.25
C VAL A 30 4.18 1.93 -7.62
N ILE A 31 5.03 2.78 -7.01
CA ILE A 31 6.49 2.71 -7.16
C ILE A 31 7.05 1.52 -6.36
N GLY A 32 6.52 1.29 -5.15
CA GLY A 32 6.95 0.20 -4.29
C GLY A 32 6.43 0.34 -2.86
N THR A 33 6.83 -0.61 -2.01
CA THR A 33 6.43 -0.68 -0.60
C THR A 33 7.63 -0.80 0.35
N VAL A 34 7.44 -0.35 1.59
CA VAL A 34 8.37 -0.60 2.71
C VAL A 34 7.57 -1.07 3.91
N ALA A 35 7.83 -2.30 4.36
CA ALA A 35 7.15 -2.90 5.50
C ALA A 35 7.95 -2.73 6.80
N GLY A 36 7.26 -2.36 7.87
CA GLY A 36 7.72 -2.48 9.25
C GLY A 36 7.17 -3.75 9.90
N ASP A 37 6.70 -3.64 11.15
CA ASP A 37 6.10 -4.76 11.89
C ASP A 37 4.57 -4.86 11.69
N ASP A 38 3.84 -3.80 12.04
CA ASP A 38 2.37 -3.73 11.98
C ASP A 38 1.87 -2.65 10.99
N THR A 39 2.81 -1.99 10.32
CA THR A 39 2.58 -0.86 9.43
C THR A 39 3.46 -0.99 8.19
N LEU A 40 2.92 -0.68 7.01
CA LEU A 40 3.73 -0.50 5.81
C LEU A 40 3.35 0.78 5.06
N PHE A 41 4.32 1.32 4.34
CA PHE A 41 4.14 2.43 3.42
C PHE A 41 4.07 1.92 1.99
N VAL A 42 3.13 2.48 1.23
CA VAL A 42 3.03 2.32 -0.22
C VAL A 42 3.27 3.67 -0.85
N VAL A 43 4.19 3.74 -1.81
CA VAL A 43 4.56 4.96 -2.51
C VAL A 43 3.87 5.00 -3.86
N ALA A 44 2.99 5.98 -4.06
CA ALA A 44 2.34 6.26 -5.33
C ALA A 44 3.31 6.93 -6.31
N ALA A 45 3.21 6.56 -7.58
CA ALA A 45 3.89 7.21 -8.69
C ALA A 45 3.33 8.62 -8.92
N ALA A 46 4.13 9.48 -9.55
CA ALA A 46 3.72 10.85 -9.87
C ALA A 46 2.50 10.94 -10.81
N THR A 47 2.17 9.85 -11.51
CA THR A 47 1.02 9.73 -12.41
C THR A 47 -0.30 9.38 -11.71
N THR A 48 -0.29 9.16 -10.39
CA THR A 48 -1.48 8.85 -9.58
C THR A 48 -1.37 9.53 -8.21
N THR A 49 -2.38 9.34 -7.36
CA THR A 49 -2.42 9.90 -6.01
C THR A 49 -2.47 8.81 -4.95
N GLY A 50 -2.07 9.15 -3.72
CA GLY A 50 -2.24 8.24 -2.58
C GLY A 50 -3.70 7.83 -2.36
N ASP A 51 -4.66 8.72 -2.64
CA ASP A 51 -6.08 8.42 -2.46
C ASP A 51 -6.60 7.38 -3.46
N GLU A 52 -6.18 7.46 -4.73
CA GLU A 52 -6.48 6.46 -5.77
C GLU A 52 -5.86 5.10 -5.44
N VAL A 53 -4.60 5.08 -5.03
CA VAL A 53 -3.93 3.85 -4.58
C VAL A 53 -4.64 3.25 -3.36
N ALA A 54 -5.04 4.08 -2.40
CA ALA A 54 -5.79 3.64 -1.22
C ALA A 54 -7.18 3.09 -1.58
N ALA A 55 -7.85 3.65 -2.59
CA ALA A 55 -9.13 3.12 -3.08
C ALA A 55 -8.94 1.73 -3.72
N THR A 56 -7.92 1.55 -4.56
CA THR A 56 -7.58 0.24 -5.16
C THR A 56 -7.26 -0.80 -4.08
N LEU A 57 -6.47 -0.43 -3.06
CA LEU A 57 -6.13 -1.32 -1.96
C LEU A 57 -7.35 -1.73 -1.12
N ARG A 58 -8.30 -0.82 -0.89
CA ARG A 58 -9.58 -1.15 -0.23
C ARG A 58 -10.38 -2.15 -1.06
N ALA A 59 -10.53 -1.90 -2.36
CA ALA A 59 -11.24 -2.81 -3.25
C ALA A 59 -10.64 -4.23 -3.26
N LEU A 60 -9.31 -4.35 -3.28
CA LEU A 60 -8.62 -5.64 -3.20
C LEU A 60 -8.80 -6.35 -1.85
N ALA A 61 -8.90 -5.58 -0.77
CA ALA A 61 -9.19 -6.09 0.56
C ALA A 61 -10.68 -6.44 0.79
N GLY A 62 -11.56 -6.12 -0.17
CA GLY A 62 -13.01 -6.27 -0.03
C GLY A 62 -13.64 -5.26 0.93
N LEU A 63 -13.05 -4.05 1.03
CA LEU A 63 -13.48 -2.94 1.89
C LEU A 63 -14.09 -1.77 1.09
#